data_AF-A0A2N1RA66-F1
#
_entry.id   AF-A0A2N1RA66-F1
#
_cell.length_a   1.000
_cell.length_b   1.000
_cell.length_c   1.000
_cell.angle_alpha   90.00
_cell.angle_beta   90.00
_cell.angle_gamma   90.00
#
_symmetry.space_group_name_H-M   'P 1'
#
loop_
_entity.id
_entity.type
_entity.pdbx_description
1 polymer ?
#
loop_
_entity_poly.entity_id
_entity_poly.type
_entity_poly.pdbx_seq_one_letter_code
_entity_poly.pdbx_strand_id
1 'polypeptide(L)'
;MSRSNLGSTDDPYIGISINPFFSYNAFSIGMQAYFLTDGSLTSVSTWDFTNLDFDFSSVLGGIRTALKFIDFIKYGSDGDVFHLVANDQTPISFGKKIMVNHMAIASGPFERNLGLYSKGGSGWWGYELFLDNVYLDNIVANDALSNQFGGLGLIVTPNPNGYRFAIGLSSLFKINPAATTQLVAYPTLDLTFPIKNERKLQAEAYVSATTALNLFPFEFTT
;
A
#
# COMPACT_ATOMS: atom_id res chain seq x y z
N MET A 1 -8.36 0.78 37.30
CA MET A 1 -7.50 -0.35 37.72
C MET A 1 -6.44 -0.57 36.64
N SER A 2 -5.27 -1.07 37.04
CA SER A 2 -3.96 -0.95 36.43
C SER A 2 -3.76 -1.63 35.05
N ARG A 3 -2.89 -1.03 34.23
CA ARG A 3 -2.11 -1.71 33.16
C ARG A 3 -1.32 -2.87 33.77
N SER A 4 -1.67 -4.12 33.47
CA SER A 4 -0.81 -5.30 33.75
C SER A 4 -1.39 -6.62 33.23
N ASN A 5 -1.88 -6.70 31.98
CA ASN A 5 -2.21 -7.99 31.35
C ASN A 5 -1.70 -8.10 29.90
N LEU A 6 -0.66 -7.34 29.56
CA LEU A 6 0.28 -7.72 28.50
C LEU A 6 1.26 -8.72 29.13
N GLY A 7 0.76 -9.94 29.34
CA GLY A 7 1.58 -11.10 29.69
C GLY A 7 2.19 -11.64 28.42
N SER A 8 3.50 -11.45 28.28
CA SER A 8 4.40 -12.03 27.30
C SER A 8 3.97 -13.39 26.74
N THR A 9 3.86 -13.49 25.42
CA THR A 9 4.37 -14.66 24.70
C THR A 9 5.73 -14.26 24.12
N ASP A 10 6.74 -14.23 25.00
CA ASP A 10 8.17 -14.24 24.65
C ASP A 10 8.62 -15.64 24.22
N ASP A 11 7.71 -16.44 23.64
CA ASP A 11 8.07 -17.75 23.12
C ASP A 11 8.78 -17.55 21.77
N PRO A 12 10.08 -17.88 21.65
CA PRO A 12 10.83 -17.65 20.44
C PRO A 12 10.29 -18.56 19.33
N TYR A 13 9.65 -17.96 18.32
CA TYR A 13 9.29 -18.69 17.11
C TYR A 13 10.54 -19.02 16.31
N ILE A 14 10.63 -20.26 15.84
CA ILE A 14 11.69 -20.71 14.92
C ILE A 14 11.02 -21.19 13.65
N GLY A 15 11.58 -20.85 12.50
CA GLY A 15 11.03 -21.29 11.23
C GLY A 15 12.02 -21.18 10.09
N ILE A 16 11.55 -21.62 8.92
CA ILE A 16 12.30 -21.56 7.68
C ILE A 16 11.55 -20.63 6.75
N SER A 17 12.29 -19.70 6.13
CA SER A 17 11.79 -18.92 5.00
C SER A 17 12.67 -19.16 3.77
N ILE A 18 12.04 -19.27 2.62
CA ILE A 18 12.66 -19.33 1.30
C ILE A 18 12.21 -18.08 0.56
N ASN A 19 13.16 -17.19 0.26
CA ASN A 19 12.89 -15.88 -0.32
C ASN A 19 13.57 -15.72 -1.69
N PRO A 20 13.11 -16.45 -2.73
CA PRO A 20 13.71 -16.31 -4.05
C PRO A 20 13.35 -14.94 -4.62
N PHE A 21 14.31 -14.32 -5.30
CA PHE A 21 14.10 -13.03 -5.95
C PHE A 21 14.62 -13.08 -7.38
N PHE A 22 13.99 -12.26 -8.22
CA PHE A 22 14.40 -12.07 -9.60
C PHE A 22 14.46 -10.57 -9.88
N SER A 23 15.52 -10.14 -10.58
CA SER A 23 15.64 -8.76 -11.04
C SER A 23 16.20 -8.74 -12.46
N TYR A 24 15.59 -7.91 -13.29
CA TYR A 24 16.00 -7.68 -14.67
C TYR A 24 15.64 -6.25 -15.10
N ASN A 25 16.65 -5.46 -15.47
CA ASN A 25 16.52 -4.03 -15.78
C ASN A 25 15.78 -3.26 -14.67
N ALA A 26 14.70 -2.57 -15.00
CA ALA A 26 13.90 -1.79 -14.08
C ALA A 26 12.94 -2.66 -13.25
N PHE A 27 12.79 -3.96 -13.55
CA PHE A 27 11.86 -4.86 -12.90
C PHE A 27 12.55 -5.70 -11.82
N SER A 28 11.87 -5.89 -10.69
CA SER A 28 12.24 -6.85 -9.67
C SER A 28 11.02 -7.42 -8.98
N ILE A 29 11.07 -8.71 -8.65
CA ILE A 29 10.05 -9.41 -7.87
C ILE A 29 10.74 -10.26 -6.81
N GLY A 30 10.28 -10.14 -5.59
CA GLY A 30 10.62 -11.02 -4.48
C GLY A 30 9.43 -11.93 -4.22
N MET A 31 9.71 -13.21 -4.03
CA MET A 31 8.74 -14.14 -3.48
C MET A 31 9.22 -14.61 -2.12
N GLN A 32 8.29 -15.08 -1.30
CA GLN A 32 8.56 -15.58 0.03
C GLN A 32 7.63 -16.75 0.36
N ALA A 33 8.21 -17.85 0.82
CA ALA A 33 7.50 -18.97 1.42
C ALA A 33 8.07 -19.22 2.81
N TYR A 34 7.24 -19.26 3.84
CA TYR A 34 7.69 -19.49 5.21
C TYR A 34 6.70 -20.34 6.01
N PHE A 35 7.24 -21.01 7.02
CA PHE A 35 6.48 -21.55 8.13
C PHE A 35 7.24 -21.26 9.43
N LEU A 36 6.52 -20.86 10.47
CA LEU A 36 7.03 -20.57 11.80
C LEU A 36 6.37 -21.53 12.80
N THR A 37 7.16 -22.00 13.76
CA THR A 37 6.76 -22.93 14.83
C THR A 37 7.06 -22.31 16.19
N ASP A 38 6.23 -22.60 17.19
CA ASP A 38 6.58 -22.48 18.61
C ASP A 38 7.89 -23.25 18.88
N GLY A 39 9.01 -22.52 18.98
CA GLY A 39 10.24 -22.98 19.62
C GLY A 39 11.01 -24.15 18.99
N SER A 40 10.50 -24.84 17.95
CA SER A 40 11.08 -26.10 17.48
C SER A 40 10.86 -26.41 16.00
N LEU A 41 11.95 -26.41 15.23
CA LEU A 41 11.97 -26.81 13.80
C LEU A 41 11.51 -28.25 13.52
N THR A 42 11.45 -29.11 14.54
CA THR A 42 11.07 -30.52 14.41
C THR A 42 9.64 -30.81 14.84
N SER A 43 8.93 -29.84 15.43
CA SER A 43 7.52 -29.97 15.80
C SER A 43 6.63 -29.58 14.62
N VAL A 44 6.64 -30.42 13.58
CA VAL A 44 5.93 -30.18 12.30
C VAL A 44 4.40 -30.11 12.48
N SER A 45 3.86 -30.58 13.62
CA SER A 45 2.42 -30.58 13.91
C SER A 45 1.87 -29.29 14.52
N THR A 46 2.71 -28.29 14.81
CA THR A 46 2.33 -27.03 15.46
C THR A 46 2.89 -25.83 14.70
N TRP A 47 2.35 -25.59 13.49
CA TRP A 47 2.66 -24.39 12.71
C TRP A 47 1.66 -23.29 13.08
N ASP A 48 2.14 -22.26 13.77
CA ASP A 48 1.28 -21.16 14.21
C ASP A 48 1.13 -20.07 13.14
N PHE A 49 2.15 -19.91 12.28
CA PHE A 49 2.14 -18.92 11.19
C PHE A 49 2.77 -19.47 9.91
N THR A 50 2.01 -19.47 8.82
CA THR A 50 2.47 -19.94 7.51
C THR A 50 1.74 -19.21 6.39
N ASN A 51 2.42 -19.04 5.26
CA ASN A 51 1.77 -18.63 4.01
C ASN A 51 1.65 -19.77 2.99
N LEU A 52 1.87 -21.00 3.44
CA LEU A 52 1.63 -22.24 2.70
C LEU A 52 0.19 -22.75 2.88
N ASP A 53 -0.71 -21.92 3.38
CA ASP A 53 -2.13 -22.22 3.43
C ASP A 53 -2.78 -21.92 2.07
N PHE A 54 -3.22 -22.99 1.41
CA PHE A 54 -3.73 -22.96 0.04
C PHE A 54 -5.26 -23.01 0.05
N ASP A 55 -5.91 -21.89 -0.23
CA ASP A 55 -7.35 -21.84 -0.44
C ASP A 55 -7.66 -21.77 -1.93
N PHE A 56 -8.07 -22.90 -2.51
CA PHE A 56 -8.56 -22.98 -3.90
C PHE A 56 -10.07 -23.26 -3.97
N SER A 57 -10.80 -23.04 -2.87
CA SER A 57 -12.25 -23.26 -2.83
C SER A 57 -13.04 -22.29 -3.71
N SER A 58 -12.43 -21.15 -4.07
CA SER A 58 -13.01 -20.13 -4.95
C SER A 58 -11.95 -19.47 -5.84
N VAL A 59 -12.38 -18.80 -6.91
CA VAL A 59 -11.50 -18.00 -7.78
C VAL A 59 -10.74 -16.94 -6.97
N LEU A 60 -11.43 -16.26 -6.05
CA LEU A 60 -10.83 -15.26 -5.17
C LEU A 60 -9.82 -15.90 -4.21
N GLY A 61 -10.14 -17.06 -3.62
CA GLY A 61 -9.20 -17.84 -2.83
C GLY A 61 -7.92 -18.18 -3.59
N GLY A 62 -8.05 -18.66 -4.84
CA GLY A 62 -6.90 -18.99 -5.68
C GLY A 62 -6.01 -17.79 -6.00
N ILE A 63 -6.61 -16.63 -6.31
CA ILE A 63 -5.88 -15.37 -6.53
C ILE A 63 -5.14 -14.96 -5.25
N ARG A 64 -5.81 -14.98 -4.09
CA ARG A 64 -5.19 -14.62 -2.80
C ARG A 64 -4.03 -15.53 -2.44
N THR A 65 -4.22 -16.83 -2.63
CA THR A 65 -3.19 -17.84 -2.42
C THR A 65 -1.96 -17.57 -3.26
N ALA A 66 -2.11 -17.09 -4.50
CA ALA A 66 -0.97 -16.72 -5.35
C ALA A 66 -0.34 -15.36 -4.98
N LEU A 67 -1.10 -14.43 -4.38
CA LEU A 67 -0.62 -13.09 -4.02
C LEU A 67 0.12 -13.09 -2.68
N LYS A 68 -0.38 -13.77 -1.63
CA LYS A 68 0.50 -14.30 -0.57
C LYS A 68 1.60 -15.08 -1.29
N PHE A 69 2.85 -15.18 -0.89
CA PHE A 69 3.98 -15.57 -1.76
C PHE A 69 4.65 -14.40 -2.45
N ILE A 70 3.94 -13.39 -2.91
CA ILE A 70 4.59 -12.17 -3.37
C ILE A 70 5.04 -11.41 -2.12
N ASP A 71 6.34 -11.19 -2.02
CA ASP A 71 6.98 -10.38 -0.96
C ASP A 71 7.03 -8.92 -1.43
N PHE A 72 7.57 -8.71 -2.63
CA PHE A 72 7.53 -7.40 -3.26
C PHE A 72 7.50 -7.49 -4.80
N ILE A 73 6.96 -6.46 -5.42
CA ILE A 73 7.12 -6.17 -6.85
C ILE A 73 7.62 -4.74 -6.97
N LYS A 74 8.59 -4.49 -7.84
CA LYS A 74 9.02 -3.14 -8.18
C LYS A 74 9.29 -3.04 -9.67
N TYR A 75 8.84 -1.94 -10.25
CA TYR A 75 9.19 -1.53 -11.61
C TYR A 75 9.55 -0.05 -11.61
N GLY A 76 10.76 0.27 -12.07
CA GLY A 76 11.25 1.63 -12.18
C GLY A 76 11.56 2.29 -10.83
N SER A 77 11.73 3.59 -10.88
CA SER A 77 11.98 4.48 -9.75
C SER A 77 10.97 5.62 -9.72
N ASP A 78 10.87 6.31 -8.58
CA ASP A 78 9.92 7.42 -8.40
C ASP A 78 10.11 8.57 -9.42
N GLY A 79 11.26 8.68 -10.08
CA GLY A 79 11.49 9.66 -11.14
C GLY A 79 11.07 9.23 -12.56
N ASP A 80 10.67 7.97 -12.75
CA ASP A 80 10.42 7.40 -14.07
C ASP A 80 9.01 7.71 -14.58
N VAL A 81 8.83 7.58 -15.90
CA VAL A 81 7.54 7.77 -16.60
C VAL A 81 6.47 6.79 -16.10
N PHE A 82 6.89 5.61 -15.66
CA PHE A 82 6.05 4.62 -15.02
C PHE A 82 6.81 4.01 -13.84
N HIS A 83 6.15 3.98 -12.69
CA HIS A 83 6.66 3.42 -11.45
C HIS A 83 5.58 2.55 -10.81
N LEU A 84 5.98 1.36 -10.38
CA LEU A 84 5.14 0.41 -9.68
C LEU A 84 5.92 -0.09 -8.48
N VAL A 85 5.30 -0.10 -7.31
CA VAL A 85 5.83 -0.76 -6.13
C VAL A 85 4.69 -1.45 -5.41
N ALA A 86 4.89 -2.73 -5.10
CA ALA A 86 4.06 -3.49 -4.20
C ALA A 86 4.98 -4.02 -3.09
N ASN A 87 4.85 -3.54 -1.87
CA ASN A 87 5.59 -4.04 -0.71
C ASN A 87 4.88 -3.64 0.60
N ASP A 88 5.44 -4.12 1.71
CA ASP A 88 4.98 -3.89 3.08
C ASP A 88 5.67 -2.72 3.79
N GLN A 89 6.75 -2.19 3.19
CA GLN A 89 7.68 -1.26 3.84
C GLN A 89 7.64 0.17 3.29
N THR A 90 7.21 0.38 2.05
CA THR A 90 7.28 1.71 1.43
C THR A 90 6.05 2.53 1.81
N PRO A 91 6.23 3.68 2.51
CA PRO A 91 5.11 4.57 2.77
C PRO A 91 4.51 5.04 1.45
N ILE A 92 3.21 4.79 1.28
CA ILE A 92 2.46 5.27 0.12
C ILE A 92 2.10 6.73 0.40
N SER A 93 2.47 7.63 -0.51
CA SER A 93 2.08 9.03 -0.45
C SER A 93 1.25 9.39 -1.67
N PHE A 94 -0.04 9.65 -1.48
CA PHE A 94 -0.99 9.95 -2.55
C PHE A 94 -1.37 11.43 -2.57
N GLY A 95 -1.62 12.01 -3.75
CA GLY A 95 -2.11 13.39 -3.87
C GLY A 95 -1.14 14.41 -3.26
N LYS A 96 0.13 14.36 -3.67
CA LYS A 96 1.22 15.24 -3.17
C LYS A 96 1.49 15.16 -1.66
N LYS A 97 1.44 13.94 -1.11
CA LYS A 97 1.75 13.65 0.31
C LYS A 97 0.74 14.23 1.31
N ILE A 98 -0.40 14.71 0.84
CA ILE A 98 -1.44 15.28 1.72
C ILE A 98 -2.34 14.18 2.26
N MET A 99 -2.45 13.03 1.57
CA MET A 99 -3.50 12.05 1.86
C MET A 99 -3.04 10.70 2.37
N VAL A 100 -1.76 10.34 2.32
CA VAL A 100 -1.32 9.08 2.94
C VAL A 100 0.11 9.24 3.45
N ASN A 101 0.29 9.14 4.77
CA ASN A 101 1.60 8.99 5.41
C ASN A 101 1.56 7.99 6.57
N HIS A 102 0.44 7.29 6.80
CA HIS A 102 0.30 6.40 7.96
C HIS A 102 -0.60 5.19 7.69
N MET A 103 -0.52 4.61 6.48
CA MET A 103 -0.82 3.18 6.39
C MET A 103 0.48 2.50 6.77
N ALA A 104 0.62 2.11 8.03
CA ALA A 104 1.66 1.16 8.42
C ALA A 104 1.28 -0.15 7.71
N ILE A 105 1.87 -0.40 6.54
CA ILE A 105 1.50 -1.56 5.71
C ILE A 105 1.89 -2.87 6.44
N ALA A 106 2.77 -2.82 7.43
CA ALA A 106 2.86 -3.83 8.49
C ALA A 106 3.41 -3.17 9.76
N SER A 107 2.80 -3.40 10.92
CA SER A 107 3.35 -2.93 12.21
C SER A 107 3.72 -4.06 13.17
N GLY A 108 3.83 -5.29 12.68
CA GLY A 108 4.33 -6.42 13.45
C GLY A 108 4.84 -7.57 12.59
N PRO A 109 5.66 -8.48 13.15
CA PRO A 109 6.17 -9.67 12.44
C PRO A 109 5.06 -10.66 12.00
N PHE A 110 3.82 -10.41 12.41
CA PHE A 110 2.64 -11.22 12.13
C PHE A 110 1.58 -10.51 11.27
N GLU A 111 1.76 -9.23 10.98
CA GLU A 111 0.85 -8.45 10.14
C GLU A 111 1.35 -8.47 8.70
N ARG A 112 0.62 -9.13 7.80
CA ARG A 112 1.01 -9.27 6.40
C ARG A 112 0.07 -8.48 5.51
N ASN A 113 0.42 -7.25 5.17
CA ASN A 113 -0.25 -6.54 4.07
C ASN A 113 0.77 -6.22 2.97
N LEU A 114 0.31 -6.31 1.72
CA LEU A 114 1.08 -5.86 0.57
C LEU A 114 0.38 -4.64 0.00
N GLY A 115 0.94 -3.46 0.21
CA GLY A 115 0.41 -2.23 -0.35
C GLY A 115 0.89 -2.08 -1.78
N LEU A 116 -0.03 -1.75 -2.70
CA LEU A 116 0.29 -1.44 -4.09
C LEU A 116 0.27 0.06 -4.30
N TYR A 117 1.29 0.56 -4.98
CA TYR A 117 1.34 1.92 -5.49
C TYR A 117 1.82 1.90 -6.94
N SER A 118 1.08 2.58 -7.80
CA SER A 118 1.45 2.80 -9.19
C SER A 118 1.29 4.26 -9.54
N LYS A 119 2.26 4.79 -10.27
CA LYS A 119 2.13 6.07 -10.95
C LYS A 119 2.65 5.96 -12.36
N GLY A 120 2.08 6.75 -13.23
CA GLY A 120 2.63 6.89 -14.57
C GLY A 120 2.04 8.08 -15.28
N GLY A 121 2.48 8.32 -16.50
CA GLY A 121 1.95 9.42 -17.28
C GLY A 121 2.77 9.72 -18.51
N SER A 122 2.44 10.81 -19.17
CA SER A 122 3.20 11.32 -20.29
C SER A 122 2.95 12.81 -20.46
N GLY A 123 4.01 13.61 -20.32
CA GLY A 123 4.08 15.03 -20.69
C GLY A 123 2.99 15.91 -20.09
N TRP A 124 1.78 15.86 -20.65
CA TRP A 124 0.63 16.66 -20.30
C TRP A 124 -0.36 15.97 -19.35
N TRP A 125 -0.18 14.68 -19.04
CA TRP A 125 -1.04 13.97 -18.09
C TRP A 125 -0.25 12.96 -17.26
N GLY A 126 -0.84 12.54 -16.15
CA GLY A 126 -0.38 11.45 -15.31
C GLY A 126 -1.50 10.87 -14.46
N TYR A 127 -1.21 9.75 -13.82
CA TYR A 127 -2.10 9.07 -12.92
C TYR A 127 -1.33 8.56 -11.71
N GLU A 128 -2.08 8.33 -10.65
CA GLU A 128 -1.62 7.74 -9.41
C GLU A 128 -2.69 6.76 -8.93
N LEU A 129 -2.29 5.59 -8.48
CA LEU A 129 -3.18 4.56 -7.95
C LEU A 129 -2.52 3.95 -6.71
N PHE A 130 -3.30 3.68 -5.68
CA PHE A 130 -2.85 2.83 -4.60
C PHE A 130 -3.94 1.91 -4.05
N LEU A 131 -3.51 0.81 -3.44
CA LEU A 131 -4.31 -0.12 -2.65
C LEU A 131 -3.53 -0.46 -1.39
N ASP A 132 -4.20 -0.51 -0.24
CA ASP A 132 -3.59 -0.77 1.07
C ASP A 132 -3.20 -2.24 1.30
N ASN A 133 -4.05 -3.19 0.87
CA ASN A 133 -3.81 -4.62 0.97
C ASN A 133 -4.25 -5.36 -0.29
N VAL A 134 -3.27 -5.75 -1.12
CA VAL A 134 -3.47 -6.51 -2.37
C VAL A 134 -3.95 -7.94 -2.12
N TYR A 135 -3.77 -8.48 -0.91
CA TYR A 135 -4.25 -9.82 -0.56
C TYR A 135 -5.76 -9.88 -0.31
N LEU A 136 -6.44 -8.73 -0.32
CA LEU A 136 -7.90 -8.64 -0.17
C LEU A 136 -8.43 -9.36 1.07
N ASP A 137 -7.59 -9.51 2.10
CA ASP A 137 -7.94 -10.25 3.32
C ASP A 137 -9.15 -9.60 4.00
N ASN A 138 -9.19 -8.27 4.02
CA ASN A 138 -10.30 -7.49 4.55
C ASN A 138 -11.61 -7.71 3.79
N ILE A 139 -11.55 -7.92 2.47
CA ILE A 139 -12.74 -8.20 1.64
C ILE A 139 -13.30 -9.59 1.95
N VAL A 140 -12.42 -10.60 2.09
CA VAL A 140 -12.85 -11.99 2.34
C VAL A 140 -13.27 -12.23 3.78
N ALA A 141 -12.63 -11.56 4.74
CA ALA A 141 -13.06 -11.60 6.14
C ALA A 141 -14.54 -11.25 6.30
N ASN A 142 -15.06 -10.39 5.39
CA ASN A 142 -16.46 -10.00 5.32
C ASN A 142 -17.01 -9.57 6.70
N ASP A 143 -16.19 -8.84 7.43
CA ASP A 143 -16.49 -8.35 8.77
C ASP A 143 -16.69 -6.82 8.75
N ALA A 144 -17.54 -6.32 9.64
CA ALA A 144 -17.88 -4.90 9.75
C ALA A 144 -16.67 -4.04 10.15
N LEU A 145 -15.67 -4.63 10.79
CA LEU A 145 -14.41 -3.97 11.16
C LEU A 145 -13.37 -3.98 10.04
N SER A 146 -13.53 -4.86 9.03
CA SER A 146 -12.60 -5.01 7.92
C SER A 146 -12.88 -3.96 6.84
N ASN A 147 -11.97 -2.99 6.71
CA ASN A 147 -12.07 -1.95 5.69
C ASN A 147 -10.94 -2.11 4.68
N GLN A 148 -11.27 -2.02 3.39
CA GLN A 148 -10.28 -1.95 2.32
C GLN A 148 -10.17 -0.50 1.86
N PHE A 149 -8.94 -0.01 1.73
CA PHE A 149 -8.65 1.34 1.26
C PHE A 149 -7.94 1.36 -0.10
N GLY A 150 -8.26 2.35 -0.90
CA GLY A 150 -7.56 2.59 -2.15
C GLY A 150 -7.69 4.04 -2.59
N GLY A 151 -7.00 4.38 -3.66
CA GLY A 151 -7.12 5.70 -4.26
C GLY A 151 -6.76 5.70 -5.72
N LEU A 152 -7.35 6.62 -6.45
CA LEU A 152 -7.07 6.87 -7.87
C LEU A 152 -7.05 8.38 -8.13
N GLY A 153 -5.99 8.83 -8.79
CA GLY A 153 -5.74 10.22 -9.10
C GLY A 153 -5.36 10.38 -10.56
N LEU A 154 -5.79 11.49 -11.14
CA LEU A 154 -5.44 11.94 -12.48
C LEU A 154 -4.87 13.35 -12.35
N ILE A 155 -3.75 13.59 -13.02
CA ILE A 155 -3.06 14.87 -13.03
C ILE A 155 -2.94 15.32 -14.48
N VAL A 156 -3.29 16.56 -14.77
CA VAL A 156 -3.15 17.19 -16.08
C VAL A 156 -2.25 18.41 -15.96
N THR A 157 -1.25 18.49 -16.83
CA THR A 157 -0.33 19.61 -16.97
C THR A 157 -0.45 20.13 -18.41
N PRO A 158 -1.39 21.05 -18.71
CA PRO A 158 -1.76 21.41 -20.08
C PRO A 158 -0.60 21.95 -20.93
N ASN A 159 0.40 22.58 -20.32
CA ASN A 159 1.58 23.08 -21.02
C ASN A 159 2.87 22.71 -20.27
N PRO A 160 3.42 21.50 -20.51
CA PRO A 160 4.60 21.03 -19.79
C PRO A 160 5.90 21.77 -20.16
N ASN A 161 5.91 22.50 -21.28
CA ASN A 161 7.08 23.23 -21.79
C ASN A 161 7.00 24.76 -21.55
N GLY A 162 5.86 25.26 -21.06
CA GLY A 162 5.62 26.67 -20.74
C GLY A 162 5.46 26.90 -19.24
N TYR A 163 4.50 27.73 -18.84
CA TYR A 163 4.14 27.91 -17.42
C TYR A 163 3.40 26.66 -16.92
N ARG A 164 4.07 25.86 -16.10
CA ARG A 164 3.63 24.52 -15.69
C ARG A 164 2.54 24.54 -14.62
N PHE A 165 1.33 24.96 -14.96
CA PHE A 165 0.18 24.73 -14.08
C PHE A 165 -0.26 23.26 -14.13
N ALA A 166 -0.50 22.64 -12.97
CA ALA A 166 -1.03 21.29 -12.88
C ALA A 166 -2.36 21.27 -12.11
N ILE A 167 -3.33 20.54 -12.66
CA ILE A 167 -4.62 20.22 -12.04
C ILE A 167 -4.64 18.73 -11.76
N GLY A 168 -4.82 18.35 -10.51
CA GLY A 168 -5.06 16.99 -10.07
C GLY A 168 -6.51 16.83 -9.63
N LEU A 169 -7.16 15.75 -10.07
CA LEU A 169 -8.39 15.26 -9.47
C LEU A 169 -8.11 13.86 -8.94
N SER A 170 -8.33 13.65 -7.66
CA SER A 170 -8.08 12.35 -7.04
C SER A 170 -9.20 11.98 -6.10
N SER A 171 -9.30 10.70 -5.73
CA SER A 171 -10.27 10.24 -4.75
C SER A 171 -9.69 9.09 -3.97
N LEU A 172 -9.92 9.11 -2.65
CA LEU A 172 -9.76 7.91 -1.81
C LEU A 172 -11.07 7.13 -1.79
N PHE A 173 -10.96 5.82 -1.64
CA PHE A 173 -12.08 4.90 -1.52
C PHE A 173 -11.93 4.09 -0.25
N LYS A 174 -13.03 3.93 0.47
CA LYS A 174 -13.17 2.99 1.58
C LYS A 174 -14.29 2.02 1.23
N ILE A 175 -13.99 0.72 1.28
CA ILE A 175 -14.94 -0.34 1.02
C ILE A 175 -15.12 -1.14 2.30
N ASN A 176 -16.38 -1.28 2.75
CA ASN A 176 -16.76 -2.20 3.82
C ASN A 176 -17.59 -3.35 3.22
N PRO A 177 -17.10 -4.60 3.27
CA PRO A 177 -17.75 -5.74 2.64
C PRO A 177 -18.99 -6.23 3.41
N ALA A 178 -19.03 -6.08 4.74
CA ALA A 178 -20.11 -6.61 5.57
C ALA A 178 -21.36 -5.73 5.60
N ALA A 179 -21.19 -4.41 5.52
CA ALA A 179 -22.29 -3.44 5.50
C ALA A 179 -22.71 -3.17 4.06
N THR A 180 -23.56 -4.02 3.47
CA THR A 180 -24.25 -3.80 2.18
C THR A 180 -23.40 -2.99 1.16
N THR A 181 -22.20 -3.48 0.85
CA THR A 181 -21.19 -2.84 -0.02
C THR A 181 -21.22 -1.31 -0.01
N GLN A 182 -21.04 -0.70 1.16
CA GLN A 182 -20.88 0.76 1.24
C GLN A 182 -19.51 1.16 0.69
N LEU A 183 -19.50 1.67 -0.54
CA LEU A 183 -18.36 2.38 -1.11
C LEU A 183 -18.44 3.85 -0.72
N VAL A 184 -17.49 4.33 0.07
CA VAL A 184 -17.35 5.74 0.41
C VAL A 184 -16.18 6.32 -0.38
N ALA A 185 -16.43 7.39 -1.12
CA ALA A 185 -15.42 8.09 -1.91
C ALA A 185 -15.13 9.47 -1.31
N TYR A 186 -13.86 9.84 -1.27
CA TYR A 186 -13.38 11.12 -0.75
C TYR A 186 -12.61 11.85 -1.87
N PRO A 187 -13.32 12.58 -2.75
CA PRO A 187 -12.69 13.28 -3.84
C PRO A 187 -11.89 14.48 -3.35
N THR A 188 -10.78 14.76 -4.01
CA THR A 188 -9.94 15.92 -3.78
C THR A 188 -9.52 16.55 -5.10
N LEU A 189 -9.47 17.87 -5.11
CA LEU A 189 -8.96 18.68 -6.20
C LEU A 189 -7.66 19.32 -5.76
N ASP A 190 -6.61 19.10 -6.54
CA ASP A 190 -5.27 19.62 -6.32
C ASP A 190 -4.92 20.62 -7.42
N LEU A 191 -4.52 21.83 -7.05
CA LEU A 191 -4.05 22.86 -7.96
C LEU A 191 -2.61 23.19 -7.60
N THR A 192 -1.70 23.09 -8.57
CA THR A 192 -0.28 23.38 -8.34
C THR A 192 0.24 24.42 -9.31
N PHE A 193 0.85 25.45 -8.73
CA PHE A 193 1.51 26.53 -9.44
C PHE A 193 3.00 26.53 -9.06
N PRO A 194 3.92 26.19 -9.97
CA PRO A 194 5.35 26.35 -9.75
C PRO A 194 5.67 27.84 -9.82
N ILE A 195 6.27 28.36 -8.75
CA ILE A 195 6.71 29.76 -8.66
C ILE A 195 8.06 29.91 -9.37
N LYS A 196 8.98 28.98 -9.13
CA LYS A 196 10.33 28.99 -9.67
C LYS A 196 10.90 27.58 -9.70
N ASN A 197 11.41 27.14 -10.84
CA ASN A 197 12.15 25.89 -10.97
C ASN A 197 13.49 26.20 -11.66
N GLU A 198 14.55 26.35 -10.87
CA GLU A 198 15.90 26.53 -11.39
C GLU A 198 16.70 25.23 -11.23
N ARG A 199 16.73 24.42 -12.29
CA ARG A 199 17.48 23.15 -12.34
C ARG A 199 18.99 23.32 -12.09
N LYS A 200 19.56 24.51 -12.31
CA LYS A 200 20.98 24.79 -12.01
C LYS A 200 21.27 24.96 -10.52
N LEU A 201 20.28 25.40 -9.74
CA LEU A 201 20.42 25.62 -8.29
C LEU A 201 19.78 24.50 -7.46
N GLN A 202 19.16 23.50 -8.10
CA GLN A 202 18.35 22.46 -7.45
C GLN A 202 17.31 23.05 -6.48
N ALA A 203 16.81 24.25 -6.80
CA ALA A 203 15.85 24.96 -5.99
C ALA A 203 14.48 24.94 -6.69
N GLU A 204 13.48 24.43 -5.99
CA GLU A 204 12.10 24.39 -6.45
C GLU A 204 11.19 25.08 -5.44
N ALA A 205 10.35 25.99 -5.93
CA ALA A 205 9.32 26.67 -5.15
C ALA A 205 7.97 26.48 -5.84
N TYR A 206 6.96 26.03 -5.09
CA TYR A 206 5.61 25.76 -5.58
C TYR A 206 4.57 26.20 -4.55
N VAL A 207 3.40 26.60 -5.04
CA VAL A 207 2.17 26.73 -4.25
C VAL A 207 1.26 25.58 -4.65
N SER A 208 0.79 24.83 -3.65
CA SER A 208 -0.23 23.80 -3.83
C SER A 208 -1.47 24.19 -3.04
N ALA A 209 -2.62 24.17 -3.68
CA ALA A 209 -3.92 24.27 -3.03
C ALA A 209 -4.63 22.93 -3.23
N THR A 210 -5.00 22.29 -2.13
CA THR A 210 -5.69 21.00 -2.12
C THR A 210 -6.94 21.16 -1.30
N THR A 211 -8.06 20.64 -1.78
CA THR A 211 -9.24 20.44 -0.93
C THR A 211 -8.93 19.30 0.04
N ALA A 212 -8.40 19.62 1.21
CA ALA A 212 -8.21 18.64 2.27
C ALA A 212 -9.57 18.35 2.91
N LEU A 213 -10.14 17.19 2.63
CA LEU A 213 -11.15 16.63 3.51
C LEU A 213 -10.43 16.22 4.78
N ASN A 214 -10.62 17.01 5.84
CA ASN A 214 -10.13 16.68 7.17
C ASN A 214 -10.99 15.51 7.69
N LEU A 215 -10.66 14.30 7.25
CA LEU A 215 -11.18 13.08 7.82
C LEU A 215 -10.53 12.98 9.20
N PHE A 216 -11.15 13.58 10.20
CA PHE A 216 -10.87 13.30 11.60
C PHE A 216 -11.38 11.88 11.90
N PRO A 217 -10.53 10.98 12.44
CA PRO A 217 -9.61 10.20 11.60
C PRO A 217 -10.09 8.73 11.46
N PHE A 218 -9.57 7.88 10.57
CA PHE A 218 -8.31 7.16 10.79
C PHE A 218 -7.86 7.11 12.27
N GLU A 219 -8.80 6.96 13.22
CA GLU A 219 -8.55 6.86 14.66
C GLU A 219 -7.81 5.56 14.97
N PHE A 220 -6.56 5.72 15.39
CA PHE A 220 -5.94 4.78 16.31
C PHE A 220 -6.56 5.02 17.68
N THR A 221 -7.62 4.29 18.00
CA THR A 221 -7.93 4.02 19.39
C THR A 221 -6.89 3.01 19.89
N THR A 222 -6.09 3.49 20.84
CA THR A 222 -5.07 2.78 21.62
C THR A 222 -5.52 1.43 22.17
#